data_AF-A0A346Y656-F1
#
_entry.id   AF-A0A346Y656-F1
#
_cell.length_a   1.000
_cell.length_b   1.000
_cell.length_c   1.000
_cell.angle_alpha   90.00
_cell.angle_beta   90.00
_cell.angle_gamma   90.00
#
_symmetry.space_group_name_H-M   'P 1'
#
loop_
_entity.id
_entity.type
_entity.pdbx_description
1 polymer ?
#
loop_
_entity_poly.entity_id
_entity_poly.type
_entity_poly.pdbx_seq_one_letter_code
_entity_poly.pdbx_strand_id
1 'polypeptide(L)'
;MQFTRPDDGAPLLDLAPPYQRGRVWTPEQRVNLIRSLQMGLPIGAVLTSFRGWETTDGTYAVVDGRQRIETLRAWAAGDLRVPADFFNDDNIQQVAEDGTVSSADLTARGTRNWQRWPVNELQASGLSLAEEANLYLLINFGGTPQTDADRLRAATVASRG
;
A
#
# COMPACT_ATOMS: atom_id res chain seq x y z
N MET A 1 0.57 13.15 -3.83
CA MET A 1 0.81 13.82 -2.53
C MET A 1 2.17 13.36 -1.98
N GLN A 2 3.16 14.24 -1.97
CA GLN A 2 4.48 13.95 -1.40
C GLN A 2 4.55 14.63 -0.04
N PHE A 3 4.77 13.85 1.02
CA PHE A 3 5.01 14.41 2.35
C PHE A 3 6.49 14.81 2.38
N THR A 4 6.73 16.11 2.35
CA THR A 4 8.07 16.70 2.46
C THR A 4 8.25 17.31 3.83
N ARG A 5 9.48 17.33 4.32
CA ARG A 5 9.78 18.03 5.56
C ARG A 5 9.61 19.55 5.35
N PRO A 6 9.14 20.30 6.36
CA PRO A 6 8.92 21.74 6.23
C PRO A 6 10.21 22.58 6.08
N ASP A 7 11.33 22.05 6.55
CA ASP A 7 12.63 22.75 6.67
C ASP A 7 13.46 22.68 5.39
N ASP A 8 13.60 21.50 4.79
CA ASP A 8 14.48 21.30 3.63
C ASP A 8 13.77 20.74 2.38
N GLY A 9 12.47 20.45 2.48
CA GLY A 9 11.69 19.89 1.39
C GLY A 9 12.05 18.44 1.04
N ALA A 10 12.93 17.79 1.81
CA ALA A 10 13.28 16.40 1.59
C ALA A 10 12.08 15.48 1.89
N PRO A 11 12.02 14.26 1.32
CA PRO A 11 10.95 13.32 1.64
C PRO A 11 10.90 13.01 3.14
N LEU A 12 9.71 13.12 3.73
CA LEU A 12 9.46 12.74 5.13
C LEU A 12 9.52 11.20 5.31
N LEU A 13 9.30 10.46 4.23
CA LEU A 13 9.21 9.00 4.21
C LEU A 13 10.30 8.38 3.34
N ASP A 14 11.22 7.63 3.96
CA ASP A 14 12.20 6.80 3.28
C ASP A 14 11.57 5.46 2.86
N LEU A 15 11.28 5.34 1.57
CA LEU A 15 10.69 4.14 0.96
C LEU A 15 11.72 3.07 0.58
N ALA A 16 13.02 3.36 0.68
CA ALA A 16 14.07 2.47 0.20
C ALA A 16 15.24 2.40 1.19
N PRO A 17 14.98 2.05 2.48
CA PRO A 17 16.07 1.76 3.39
C PRO A 17 16.88 0.56 2.86
N PRO A 18 18.17 0.41 3.23
CA PRO A 18 19.08 -0.58 2.62
C PRO A 18 18.63 -2.04 2.69
N TYR A 19 17.81 -2.40 3.67
CA TYR A 19 17.24 -3.75 3.84
C TYR A 19 15.97 -3.98 3.00
N GLN A 20 15.45 -2.95 2.33
CA GLN A 20 14.20 -3.02 1.61
C GLN A 20 14.37 -3.76 0.29
N ARG A 21 13.39 -4.60 -0.04
CA ARG A 21 13.34 -5.25 -1.36
C ARG A 21 13.05 -4.25 -2.48
N GLY A 22 13.36 -4.67 -3.71
CA GLY A 22 12.97 -3.94 -4.92
C GLY A 22 11.46 -3.87 -5.15
N ARG A 23 11.05 -3.15 -6.19
CA ARG A 23 9.64 -3.05 -6.61
C ARG A 23 9.21 -4.31 -7.34
N VAL A 24 8.68 -5.28 -6.60
CA VAL A 24 8.37 -6.62 -7.11
C VAL A 24 6.88 -6.89 -7.33
N TRP A 25 6.00 -5.92 -7.03
CA TRP A 25 4.56 -6.13 -7.23
C TRP A 25 4.17 -6.01 -8.71
N THR A 26 3.46 -7.02 -9.22
CA THR A 26 2.87 -7.00 -10.56
C THR A 26 1.71 -5.99 -10.63
N PRO A 27 1.34 -5.51 -11.83
CA PRO A 27 0.14 -4.66 -11.99
C PRO A 27 -1.11 -5.29 -11.36
N GLU A 28 -1.30 -6.60 -11.54
CA GLU A 28 -2.43 -7.33 -10.96
C GLU A 28 -2.45 -7.28 -9.43
N GLN A 29 -1.29 -7.43 -8.76
CA GLN A 29 -1.20 -7.31 -7.30
C GLN A 29 -1.60 -5.92 -6.82
N ARG A 30 -1.25 -4.87 -7.57
CA ARG A 30 -1.64 -3.48 -7.27
C ARG A 30 -3.14 -3.29 -7.40
N VAL A 31 -3.74 -3.80 -8.48
CA VAL A 31 -5.20 -3.80 -8.69
C VAL A 31 -5.93 -4.57 -7.58
N ASN A 32 -5.44 -5.74 -7.20
CA ASN A 32 -6.02 -6.56 -6.14
C ASN A 32 -5.93 -5.92 -4.74
N LEU A 33 -4.94 -5.06 -4.48
CA LEU A 33 -4.91 -4.24 -3.26
C LEU A 33 -6.12 -3.28 -3.23
N ILE A 34 -6.37 -2.58 -4.33
CA ILE A 34 -7.51 -1.65 -4.44
C ILE A 34 -8.82 -2.41 -4.27
N ARG A 35 -8.96 -3.57 -4.90
CA ARG A 35 -10.11 -4.46 -4.72
C ARG A 35 -10.33 -4.83 -3.25
N SER A 36 -9.27 -5.26 -2.57
CA SER A 36 -9.33 -5.63 -1.15
C SER A 36 -9.81 -4.48 -0.26
N LEU A 37 -9.25 -3.28 -0.46
CA LEU A 37 -9.64 -2.09 0.30
C LEU A 37 -11.09 -1.68 0.03
N GLN A 38 -11.53 -1.76 -1.22
CA GLN A 38 -12.88 -1.45 -1.62
C GLN A 38 -13.91 -2.45 -1.05
N MET A 39 -13.52 -3.71 -0.89
CA MET A 39 -14.31 -4.75 -0.22
C MET A 39 -14.24 -4.66 1.31
N GLY A 40 -13.44 -3.76 1.89
CA GLY A 40 -13.24 -3.65 3.33
C GLY A 40 -12.46 -4.83 3.93
N LEU A 41 -11.70 -5.57 3.11
CA LEU A 41 -10.87 -6.67 3.60
C LEU A 41 -9.67 -6.13 4.37
N PRO A 42 -9.22 -6.83 5.43
CA PRO A 42 -8.00 -6.48 6.13
C PRO A 42 -6.80 -6.64 5.18
N ILE A 43 -5.97 -5.59 5.11
CA ILE A 43 -4.67 -5.64 4.44
C ILE A 43 -3.56 -5.63 5.49
N GLY A 44 -2.37 -6.12 5.14
CA GLY A 44 -1.21 -6.02 6.03
C GLY A 44 -0.91 -4.55 6.37
N ALA A 45 -0.52 -4.29 7.62
CA ALA A 45 -0.24 -2.95 8.10
C ALA A 45 0.97 -2.31 7.39
N VAL A 46 1.01 -0.98 7.32
CA VAL A 46 2.23 -0.24 7.01
C VAL A 46 3.00 -0.07 8.31
N LEU A 47 4.26 -0.46 8.35
CA LEU A 47 5.13 -0.25 9.51
C LEU A 47 6.18 0.79 9.19
N THR A 48 6.21 1.85 9.99
CA THR A 48 7.20 2.93 9.93
C THR A 48 8.11 2.93 11.16
N SER A 49 9.37 3.33 10.99
CA SER A 49 10.33 3.59 12.07
C SER A 49 10.67 5.07 12.07
N PHE A 50 10.37 5.78 13.16
CA PHE A 50 10.76 7.17 13.32
C PHE A 50 12.20 7.26 13.83
N ARG A 51 13.10 7.84 13.01
CA ARG A 51 14.54 7.95 13.28
C ARG A 51 14.94 9.17 14.13
N GLY A 52 13.96 9.85 14.73
CA GLY A 52 14.18 10.98 15.64
C GLY A 52 14.53 12.29 14.94
N TRP A 53 14.64 13.36 15.74
CA TRP A 53 15.07 14.69 15.32
C TRP A 53 16.57 14.95 15.54
N GLU A 54 17.28 14.01 16.20
CA GLU A 54 18.73 14.11 16.47
C GLU A 54 19.58 13.60 15.31
N THR A 55 19.05 12.68 14.50
CA THR A 55 19.49 12.58 13.11
C THR A 55 18.90 13.79 12.39
N THR A 56 19.67 14.44 11.52
CA THR A 56 19.29 15.71 10.85
C THR A 56 18.01 15.66 10.01
N ASP A 57 17.27 14.55 10.04
CA ASP A 57 16.29 14.22 9.03
C ASP A 57 14.84 14.05 9.49
N GLY A 58 14.52 13.84 10.78
CA GLY A 58 13.11 13.73 11.21
C GLY A 58 12.28 12.73 10.37
N THR A 59 12.95 11.71 9.80
CA THR A 59 12.39 10.85 8.74
C THR A 59 11.75 9.60 9.32
N TYR A 60 10.78 9.09 8.56
CA TYR A 60 10.15 7.82 8.78
C TYR A 60 10.70 6.81 7.78
N ALA A 61 11.37 5.76 8.25
CA ALA A 61 11.76 4.64 7.40
C ALA A 61 10.60 3.66 7.26
N VAL A 62 10.27 3.28 6.02
CA VAL A 62 9.28 2.23 5.78
C VAL A 62 9.93 0.88 5.98
N VAL A 63 9.65 0.27 7.12
CA VAL A 63 10.08 -1.09 7.46
C VAL A 63 9.27 -2.08 6.62
N ASP A 64 7.94 -2.04 6.70
CA ASP A 64 7.06 -2.89 5.88
C ASP A 64 5.96 -2.07 5.19
N GLY A 65 5.50 -2.55 4.03
CA GLY A 65 4.38 -1.96 3.30
C GLY A 65 4.73 -0.97 2.19
N ARG A 66 6.00 -0.88 1.77
CA ARG A 66 6.44 -0.04 0.64
C ARG A 66 5.53 -0.16 -0.58
N GLN A 67 5.26 -1.39 -1.02
CA GLN A 67 4.46 -1.64 -2.22
C GLN A 67 2.98 -1.22 -2.06
N ARG A 68 2.44 -1.31 -0.84
CA ARG A 68 1.10 -0.79 -0.51
C ARG A 68 1.08 0.73 -0.64
N ILE A 69 2.06 1.41 -0.05
CA ILE A 69 2.19 2.87 -0.14
C ILE A 69 2.35 3.32 -1.60
N GLU A 70 3.24 2.69 -2.37
CA GLU A 70 3.47 3.03 -3.78
C GLU A 70 2.21 2.78 -4.64
N THR A 71 1.41 1.78 -4.30
CA THR A 71 0.12 1.51 -4.96
C THR A 71 -0.93 2.56 -4.64
N LEU A 72 -1.09 2.91 -3.35
CA LEU A 72 -2.02 3.95 -2.93
C LEU A 72 -1.63 5.34 -3.45
N ARG A 73 -0.33 5.63 -3.55
CA ARG A 73 0.15 6.88 -4.18
C ARG A 73 -0.21 6.95 -5.65
N ALA A 74 -0.03 5.85 -6.40
CA ALA A 74 -0.42 5.80 -7.80
C ALA A 74 -1.93 5.91 -7.98
N TRP A 75 -2.72 5.24 -7.13
CA TRP A 75 -4.19 5.42 -7.11
C TRP A 75 -4.57 6.89 -6.89
N ALA A 76 -4.05 7.50 -5.82
CA ALA A 76 -4.35 8.89 -5.47
C ALA A 76 -3.88 9.92 -6.51
N ALA A 77 -2.87 9.59 -7.32
CA ALA A 77 -2.39 10.42 -8.42
C ALA A 77 -3.20 10.23 -9.71
N GLY A 78 -4.03 9.19 -9.80
CA GLY A 78 -4.74 8.81 -11.03
C GLY A 78 -3.92 7.92 -11.97
N ASP A 79 -2.70 7.55 -11.60
CA ASP A 79 -1.77 6.73 -12.39
C ASP A 79 -2.11 5.23 -12.39
N LEU A 80 -2.95 4.80 -11.45
CA LEU A 80 -3.45 3.43 -11.37
C LEU A 80 -4.94 3.40 -11.72
N ARG A 81 -5.28 2.67 -12.78
CA ARG A 81 -6.66 2.37 -13.16
C ARG A 81 -7.03 0.97 -12.71
N VAL A 82 -8.28 0.79 -12.30
CA VAL A 82 -8.84 -0.50 -11.86
C VAL A 82 -10.22 -0.70 -12.50
N PRO A 83 -10.72 -1.94 -12.62
CA PRO A 83 -12.07 -2.20 -13.10
C PRO A 83 -13.14 -1.37 -12.40
N ALA A 84 -14.07 -0.80 -13.17
CA ALA A 84 -15.17 0.03 -12.66
C ALA A 84 -16.10 -0.75 -11.71
N ASP A 85 -16.27 -2.05 -11.96
CA ASP A 85 -17.14 -2.96 -11.20
C ASP A 85 -16.73 -3.17 -9.73
N PHE A 86 -15.56 -2.66 -9.32
CA PHE A 86 -15.18 -2.62 -7.91
C PHE A 86 -16.02 -1.60 -7.12
N PHE A 87 -16.57 -0.58 -7.78
CA PHE A 87 -17.29 0.51 -7.15
C PHE A 87 -18.78 0.45 -7.50
N ASN A 88 -19.63 0.89 -6.57
CA ASN A 88 -21.03 1.16 -6.88
C ASN A 88 -21.14 2.33 -7.87
N ASP A 89 -22.10 2.28 -8.79
CA ASP A 89 -22.32 3.32 -9.82
C ASP A 89 -22.41 4.74 -9.23
N ASP A 90 -23.07 4.92 -8.07
CA ASP A 90 -23.16 6.21 -7.38
C ASP A 90 -21.79 6.85 -6.99
N ASN A 91 -20.74 6.04 -6.94
CA ASN A 91 -19.38 6.48 -6.61
C ASN A 91 -18.57 6.85 -7.85
N ILE A 92 -19.06 6.54 -9.05
CA ILE A 92 -18.34 6.71 -10.32
C ILE A 92 -18.92 7.91 -11.07
N GLN A 93 -18.07 8.84 -11.49
CA GLN A 93 -18.44 9.97 -12.33
C GLN A 93 -18.27 9.64 -13.81
N GLN A 94 -17.20 8.94 -14.16
CA GLN A 94 -16.88 8.56 -15.52
C GLN A 94 -16.23 7.17 -15.54
N VAL A 95 -16.41 6.44 -16.62
CA VAL A 95 -15.68 5.19 -16.91
C VAL A 95 -14.91 5.40 -18.20
N ALA A 96 -13.65 4.96 -18.25
CA ALA A 96 -12.88 4.98 -19.49
C ALA A 96 -13.41 3.95 -20.49
N GLU A 97 -13.03 4.08 -21.76
CA GLU A 97 -13.48 3.17 -22.83
C GLU A 97 -13.13 1.70 -22.56
N ASP A 98 -12.05 1.44 -21.82
CA ASP A 98 -11.59 0.10 -21.44
C ASP A 98 -12.31 -0.47 -20.20
N GLY A 99 -13.34 0.21 -19.68
CA GLY A 99 -14.11 -0.23 -18.52
C GLY A 99 -13.44 0.03 -17.18
N THR A 100 -12.37 0.83 -17.14
CA THR A 100 -11.62 1.12 -15.90
C THR A 100 -11.90 2.53 -15.36
N VAL A 101 -11.61 2.72 -14.07
CA VAL A 101 -11.68 3.99 -13.34
C VAL A 101 -10.38 4.24 -12.58
N SER A 102 -10.04 5.51 -12.42
CA SER A 102 -9.00 6.02 -11.52
C SER A 102 -9.62 6.84 -10.39
N SER A 103 -8.82 7.32 -9.44
CA SER A 103 -9.32 8.23 -8.38
C SER A 103 -9.92 9.53 -8.92
N ALA A 104 -9.49 10.00 -10.09
CA ALA A 104 -10.01 11.21 -10.75
C ALA A 104 -11.40 10.99 -11.39
N ASP A 105 -11.77 9.73 -11.64
CA ASP A 105 -13.02 9.36 -12.29
C ASP A 105 -14.18 9.13 -11.28
N LEU A 106 -13.94 9.38 -9.99
CA LEU A 106 -14.90 9.17 -8.92
C LEU A 106 -15.73 10.43 -8.62
N THR A 107 -16.97 10.25 -8.21
CA THR A 107 -17.79 11.33 -7.65
C THR A 107 -17.20 11.82 -6.33
N ALA A 108 -17.65 12.99 -5.83
CA ALA A 108 -17.26 13.46 -4.50
C ALA A 108 -17.58 12.44 -3.38
N ARG A 109 -18.64 11.63 -3.54
CA ARG A 109 -18.97 10.52 -2.63
C ARG A 109 -17.95 9.40 -2.75
N GLY A 110 -17.64 8.96 -3.98
CA GLY A 110 -16.60 7.96 -4.23
C GLY A 110 -15.24 8.38 -3.67
N THR A 111 -14.87 9.64 -3.86
CA THR A 111 -13.64 10.23 -3.30
C THR A 111 -13.60 10.15 -1.78
N ARG A 112 -14.67 10.56 -1.10
CA ARG A 112 -14.76 10.44 0.37
C ARG A 112 -14.72 8.99 0.85
N ASN A 113 -15.28 8.05 0.09
CA ASN A 113 -15.29 6.64 0.47
C ASN A 113 -13.88 6.04 0.43
N TRP A 114 -13.12 6.25 -0.64
CA TRP A 114 -11.76 5.69 -0.71
C TRP A 114 -10.80 6.37 0.27
N GLN A 115 -10.98 7.66 0.54
CA GLN A 115 -10.22 8.38 1.59
C GLN A 115 -10.44 7.80 3.00
N ARG A 116 -11.48 6.98 3.19
CA ARG A 116 -11.77 6.25 4.45
C ARG A 116 -11.32 4.80 4.42
N TRP A 117 -10.66 4.34 3.36
CA TRP A 117 -10.14 2.99 3.31
C TRP A 117 -9.22 2.72 4.50
N PRO A 118 -9.40 1.59 5.21
CA PRO A 118 -8.63 1.30 6.41
C PRO A 118 -7.21 0.87 6.02
N VAL A 119 -6.27 1.80 6.13
CA VAL A 119 -4.84 1.52 6.04
C VAL A 119 -4.27 1.61 7.44
N ASN A 120 -4.03 0.45 8.06
CA ASN A 120 -3.46 0.39 9.40
C ASN A 120 -1.98 0.77 9.35
N GLU A 121 -1.61 1.80 10.10
CA GLU A 121 -0.22 2.16 10.36
C GLU A 121 0.20 1.68 11.74
N LEU A 122 1.36 1.03 11.81
CA LEU A 122 2.10 0.77 13.03
C LEU A 122 3.37 1.60 13.00
N GLN A 123 3.78 2.09 14.17
CA GLN A 123 4.95 2.94 14.29
C GLN A 123 5.90 2.38 15.36
N ALA A 124 7.18 2.27 15.01
CA ALA A 124 8.30 2.10 15.92
C ALA A 124 9.11 3.41 16.00
N SER A 125 9.95 3.55 17.02
CA SER A 125 10.82 4.72 17.17
C SER A 125 12.12 4.37 17.88
N GLY A 126 13.16 5.17 17.63
CA GLY A 126 14.44 5.05 18.35
C GLY A 126 15.27 3.82 17.99
N LEU A 127 15.01 3.21 16.84
CA LEU A 127 15.74 2.04 16.36
C LEU A 127 16.98 2.47 15.57
N SER A 128 18.08 1.73 15.75
CA SER A 128 19.21 1.74 14.82
C SER A 128 18.86 1.06 13.49
N LEU A 129 19.64 1.31 12.45
CA LEU A 129 19.47 0.64 11.14
C LEU A 129 19.49 -0.90 11.25
N ALA A 130 20.32 -1.44 12.14
CA ALA A 130 20.40 -2.89 12.36
C ALA A 130 19.14 -3.44 13.05
N GLU A 131 18.57 -2.71 14.00
CA GLU A 131 17.32 -3.07 14.66
C GLU A 131 16.12 -2.97 13.71
N GLU A 132 16.09 -1.95 12.84
CA GLU A 132 15.11 -1.85 11.75
C GLU A 132 15.19 -3.05 10.81
N ALA A 133 16.40 -3.47 10.44
CA ALA A 133 16.61 -4.66 9.60
C ALA A 133 16.17 -5.95 10.32
N ASN A 134 16.43 -6.09 11.61
CA ASN A 134 15.94 -7.23 12.40
C ASN A 134 14.40 -7.25 12.46
N LEU A 135 13.77 -6.09 12.63
CA LEU A 135 12.31 -5.97 12.61
C LEU A 135 11.73 -6.33 11.24
N TYR A 136 12.37 -5.88 10.16
CA TYR A 136 12.04 -6.27 8.79
C TYR A 136 12.07 -7.79 8.61
N LEU A 137 13.12 -8.45 9.12
CA LEU A 137 13.28 -9.90 9.04
C LEU A 137 12.17 -10.64 9.78
N LEU A 138 11.85 -10.22 11.00
CA LEU A 138 10.80 -10.84 11.82
C LEU A 138 9.43 -10.77 11.13
N ILE A 139 9.09 -9.62 10.55
CA ILE A 139 7.77 -9.41 9.95
C ILE A 139 7.62 -10.15 8.63
N ASN A 140 8.66 -10.15 7.79
CA ASN A 140 8.56 -10.69 6.43
C ASN A 140 8.96 -12.16 6.33
N PHE A 141 9.78 -12.66 7.27
CA PHE A 141 10.37 -14.00 7.21
C PHE A 141 10.24 -14.79 8.52
N GLY A 142 9.57 -14.25 9.55
CA GLY A 142 9.36 -14.96 10.81
C GLY A 142 8.35 -16.10 10.74
N GLY A 143 7.49 -16.12 9.71
CA GLY A 143 6.51 -17.18 9.46
C GLY A 143 6.95 -18.16 8.38
N THR A 144 6.27 -19.31 8.28
CA THR A 144 6.39 -20.22 7.14
C THR A 144 5.56 -19.69 5.97
N PRO A 145 6.16 -19.39 4.80
CA PRO A 145 5.41 -18.91 3.64
C PRO A 145 4.39 -19.94 3.14
N GLN A 146 3.24 -19.48 2.66
CA GLN A 146 2.32 -20.33 1.91
C GLN A 146 2.96 -20.77 0.58
N THR A 147 2.70 -22.02 0.22
CA THR A 147 3.25 -22.66 -0.97
C THR A 147 2.34 -22.48 -2.19
N ASP A 148 2.88 -22.75 -3.37
CA ASP A 148 2.08 -22.80 -4.60
C ASP A 148 0.95 -23.84 -4.51
N ALA A 149 1.18 -24.95 -3.79
CA ALA A 149 0.15 -25.94 -3.53
C ALA A 149 -1.01 -25.35 -2.71
N ASP A 150 -0.72 -24.50 -1.72
CA ASP A 150 -1.75 -23.81 -0.92
C ASP A 150 -2.58 -22.87 -1.79
N ARG A 151 -1.91 -22.09 -2.66
CA ARG A 151 -2.58 -21.23 -3.64
C ARG A 151 -3.48 -22.01 -4.59
N LEU A 152 -2.98 -23.11 -5.17
CA LEU A 152 -3.74 -23.92 -6.13
C LEU A 152 -4.99 -24.55 -5.49
N ARG A 153 -4.88 -25.00 -4.23
CA ARG A 153 -6.04 -25.48 -3.47
C ARG A 153 -7.08 -24.38 -3.30
N ALA A 154 -6.68 -23.17 -2.91
CA ALA A 154 -7.58 -22.03 -2.77
C ALA A 154 -8.24 -21.65 -4.11
N ALA A 155 -7.46 -21.54 -5.19
CA ALA A 155 -7.96 -21.16 -6.52
C ALA A 155 -8.97 -22.18 -7.08
N THR A 156 -8.72 -23.47 -6.87
CA THR A 156 -9.64 -24.55 -7.29
C THR A 156 -11.00 -24.38 -6.63
N VAL A 157 -11.04 -24.07 -5.34
CA VAL A 157 -12.30 -23.84 -4.61
C VAL A 157 -13.00 -22.58 -5.10
N ALA A 158 -12.25 -21.50 -5.32
CA ALA A 158 -12.82 -20.22 -5.79
C ALA A 158 -13.46 -20.32 -7.19
N SER A 159 -12.96 -21.19 -8.08
CA SER A 159 -13.49 -21.36 -9.44
C SER A 159 -14.80 -22.15 -9.55
N ARG A 160 -15.31 -22.69 -8.45
CA ARG A 160 -16.51 -23.55 -8.42
C ARG A 160 -17.81 -22.83 -8.04
N GLY A 161 -17.74 -21.56 -7.66
CA GLY A 161 -18.89 -20.71 -7.34
C GLY A 161 -19.21 -19.76 -8.48
#